data_AF-A0A0F7VCA5-F1
#
_entry.id   AF-A0A0F7VCA5-F1
#
_cell.length_a   1.000
_cell.length_b   1.000
_cell.length_c   1.000
_cell.angle_alpha   90.00
_cell.angle_beta   90.00
_cell.angle_gamma   90.00
#
_symmetry.space_group_name_H-M   'P 1'
#
loop_
_entity.id
_entity.type
_entity.pdbx_description
1 polymer ?
#
loop_
_entity_poly.entity_id
_entity_poly.type
_entity_poly.pdbx_seq_one_letter_code
_entity_poly.pdbx_strand_id
1 'polypeptide(L)'
;MHRQVADSSNSEDSCPWFPAKFCVDCIEELQATQFKRYCDSVANTTCAREQRTLLERGPPINLRDRLAFPESDDQEISALWYAKDNAEHSAKLKDSLEGEERQALWDDLRQFVIVDEDTEQPGEEQTSKPF
;
A
#
# COMPACT_ATOMS: atom_id res chain seq x y z
N MET A 1 16.84 46.35 21.08
CA MET A 1 17.37 44.98 20.92
C MET A 1 16.56 44.32 19.83
N HIS A 2 17.13 44.22 18.62
CA HIS A 2 16.45 43.63 17.47
C HIS A 2 16.48 42.11 17.61
N ARG A 3 15.33 41.47 17.73
CA ARG A 3 15.21 40.02 17.63
C ARG A 3 14.71 39.69 16.23
N GLN A 4 15.65 39.34 15.36
CA GLN A 4 15.35 38.60 14.14
C GLN A 4 14.75 37.26 14.55
N VAL A 5 13.57 36.93 14.03
CA VAL A 5 13.10 35.55 14.00
C VAL A 5 13.31 35.11 12.56
N ALA A 6 14.23 34.16 12.42
CA ALA A 6 14.60 33.57 11.15
C ALA A 6 13.38 32.89 10.52
N ASP A 7 13.27 33.12 9.21
CA ASP A 7 12.50 32.34 8.26
C ASP A 7 12.93 30.86 8.38
N SER A 8 12.06 30.03 8.97
CA SER A 8 12.15 28.58 8.88
C SER A 8 11.04 28.14 7.96
N SER A 9 11.38 28.02 6.68
CA SER A 9 10.58 27.35 5.67
C SER A 9 10.25 25.92 6.14
N ASN A 10 9.08 25.71 6.74
CA ASN A 10 8.57 24.40 7.11
C ASN A 10 7.79 23.87 5.91
N SER A 11 8.40 22.96 5.15
CA SER A 11 7.68 22.17 4.15
C SER A 11 6.63 21.35 4.89
N GLU A 12 5.39 21.83 4.95
CA GLU A 12 4.25 21.16 5.55
C GLU A 12 3.81 19.97 4.66
N ASP A 13 4.60 18.91 4.64
CA ASP A 13 4.13 17.57 4.24
C ASP A 13 3.28 17.00 5.39
N SER A 14 2.11 17.63 5.59
CA SER A 14 1.15 17.17 6.59
C SER A 14 0.39 15.98 6.01
N CYS A 15 0.82 14.76 6.35
CA CYS A 15 -0.03 13.58 6.17
C CYS A 15 -1.28 13.75 7.06
N PRO A 16 -2.48 13.85 6.48
CA PRO A 16 -3.69 14.08 7.26
C PRO A 16 -4.01 12.87 8.16
N TRP A 17 -4.42 13.15 9.38
CA TRP A 17 -4.96 12.12 10.28
C TRP A 17 -6.41 11.82 9.93
N PHE A 18 -6.72 10.54 9.74
CA PHE A 18 -8.08 10.08 9.44
C PHE A 18 -8.73 9.43 10.67
N PRO A 19 -9.99 9.74 10.99
CA PRO A 19 -10.68 9.09 12.10
C PRO A 19 -11.03 7.63 11.75
N ALA A 20 -10.50 6.69 12.53
CA ALA A 20 -10.88 5.29 12.44
C ALA A 20 -12.35 5.08 12.85
N LYS A 21 -13.09 4.28 12.10
CA LYS A 21 -14.46 3.85 12.45
C LYS A 21 -14.50 2.54 13.23
N PHE A 22 -13.37 1.84 13.33
CA PHE A 22 -13.24 0.58 14.03
C PHE A 22 -12.56 0.77 15.39
N CYS A 23 -12.82 -0.12 16.34
CA CYS A 23 -12.11 -0.14 17.62
C CYS A 23 -10.67 -0.63 17.45
N VAL A 24 -9.84 -0.40 18.47
CA VAL A 24 -8.42 -0.77 18.46
C VAL A 24 -8.21 -2.25 18.18
N ASP A 25 -8.96 -3.13 18.84
CA ASP A 25 -8.82 -4.60 18.65
C ASP A 25 -9.11 -5.02 17.20
N CYS A 26 -10.11 -4.39 16.55
CA CYS A 26 -10.40 -4.62 15.14
C CYS A 26 -9.28 -4.12 14.23
N ILE A 27 -8.65 -3.00 14.56
CA ILE A 27 -7.49 -2.47 13.81
C ILE A 27 -6.28 -3.39 13.96
N GLU A 28 -6.00 -3.87 15.16
CA GLU A 28 -4.92 -4.82 15.44
C GLU A 28 -5.15 -6.16 14.69
N GLU A 29 -6.39 -6.64 14.60
CA GLU A 29 -6.74 -7.83 13.80
C GLU A 29 -6.54 -7.60 12.29
N LEU A 30 -6.87 -6.41 11.78
CA LEU A 30 -6.59 -6.06 10.38
C LEU A 30 -5.09 -6.04 10.12
N GLN A 31 -4.29 -5.45 11.01
CA GLN A 31 -2.82 -5.47 10.91
C GLN A 31 -2.26 -6.89 10.88
N ALA A 32 -2.81 -7.79 11.71
CA ALA A 32 -2.34 -9.16 11.83
C ALA A 32 -2.68 -10.03 10.61
N THR A 33 -3.72 -9.69 9.85
CA THR A 33 -4.27 -10.58 8.81
C THR A 33 -4.15 -10.06 7.38
N GLN A 34 -4.06 -8.74 7.17
CA GLN A 34 -4.15 -8.16 5.83
C GLN A 34 -3.05 -8.61 4.87
N PHE A 35 -1.79 -8.70 5.34
CA PHE A 35 -0.67 -9.16 4.50
C PHE A 35 -0.86 -10.61 4.04
N LYS A 36 -1.26 -11.49 4.98
CA LYS A 36 -1.59 -12.88 4.65
C LYS A 36 -2.75 -12.97 3.66
N ARG A 37 -3.82 -12.22 3.89
CA ARG A 37 -4.98 -12.17 2.97
C ARG A 37 -4.55 -11.74 1.57
N TYR A 38 -3.66 -10.75 1.45
CA TYR A 38 -3.10 -10.36 0.16
C TYR A 38 -2.41 -11.54 -0.55
N CYS A 39 -1.50 -12.22 0.13
CA CYS A 39 -0.77 -13.36 -0.45
C CYS A 39 -1.74 -14.48 -0.87
N ASP A 40 -2.69 -14.81 0.01
CA ASP A 40 -3.70 -15.84 -0.25
C ASP A 40 -4.60 -15.44 -1.45
N SER A 41 -5.00 -14.17 -1.54
CA SER A 41 -5.82 -13.67 -2.65
C SER A 41 -5.08 -13.70 -3.98
N VAL A 42 -3.81 -13.30 -4.02
CA VAL A 42 -3.02 -13.33 -5.26
C VAL A 42 -2.78 -14.77 -5.73
N ALA A 43 -2.49 -15.69 -4.80
CA ALA A 43 -2.19 -17.08 -5.11
C ALA A 43 -3.43 -17.91 -5.50
N ASN A 44 -4.60 -17.59 -4.95
CA ASN A 44 -5.80 -18.43 -5.11
C ASN A 44 -6.91 -17.80 -5.97
N THR A 45 -6.82 -16.52 -6.36
CA THR A 45 -7.85 -15.92 -7.22
C THR A 45 -7.87 -16.57 -8.60
N THR A 46 -9.07 -16.85 -9.09
CA THR A 46 -9.30 -17.34 -10.46
C THR A 46 -9.72 -16.22 -11.41
N CYS A 47 -9.79 -14.96 -10.93
CA CYS A 47 -10.18 -13.81 -11.71
C CYS A 47 -8.94 -13.01 -12.15
N ALA A 48 -8.62 -13.06 -13.44
CA ALA A 48 -7.44 -12.39 -13.97
C ALA A 48 -7.44 -10.87 -13.72
N ARG A 49 -8.61 -10.21 -13.82
CA ARG A 49 -8.75 -8.78 -13.50
C ARG A 49 -8.44 -8.47 -12.05
N GLU A 50 -8.92 -9.30 -11.12
CA GLU A 50 -8.64 -9.14 -9.69
C GLU A 50 -7.14 -9.34 -9.42
N GLN A 51 -6.55 -10.39 -9.99
CA GLN A 51 -5.12 -10.66 -9.86
C GLN A 51 -4.27 -9.49 -10.37
N ARG A 52 -4.59 -8.93 -11.55
CA ARG A 52 -3.90 -7.74 -12.11
C ARG A 52 -4.02 -6.55 -11.17
N THR A 53 -5.22 -6.27 -10.66
CA THR A 53 -5.44 -5.16 -9.71
C THR A 53 -4.62 -5.34 -8.42
N LEU A 54 -4.54 -6.56 -7.90
CA LEU A 54 -3.73 -6.86 -6.71
C LEU A 54 -2.23 -6.73 -6.98
N LEU A 55 -1.77 -7.18 -8.15
CA LEU A 55 -0.38 -7.07 -8.55
C LEU A 55 0.03 -5.64 -8.91
N GLU A 56 -0.86 -4.82 -9.47
CA GLU A 56 -0.62 -3.39 -9.71
C GLU A 56 -0.39 -2.62 -8.41
N ARG A 57 -1.13 -2.98 -7.35
CA ARG A 57 -0.97 -2.42 -6.01
C ARG A 57 0.31 -2.91 -5.32
N GLY A 58 0.70 -4.15 -5.60
CA GLY A 58 1.83 -4.82 -4.96
C GLY A 58 1.56 -5.22 -3.51
N PRO A 59 2.53 -5.90 -2.85
CA PRO A 59 2.37 -6.34 -1.47
C PRO A 59 2.19 -5.14 -0.53
N PRO A 60 1.17 -5.12 0.33
CA PRO A 60 0.91 -3.99 1.21
C PRO A 60 1.95 -3.91 2.32
N ILE A 61 2.37 -2.69 2.65
CA ILE A 61 3.30 -2.44 3.77
C ILE A 61 2.50 -2.07 5.01
N ASN A 62 1.60 -1.09 4.86
CA ASN A 62 0.79 -0.59 5.95
C ASN A 62 -0.68 -0.92 5.77
N LEU A 63 -1.42 -0.70 6.86
CA LEU A 63 -2.85 -0.88 6.94
C LEU A 63 -3.58 -0.02 5.91
N ARG A 64 -4.45 -0.66 5.13
CA ARG A 64 -5.36 -0.02 4.17
C ARG A 64 -6.74 -0.62 4.30
N ASP A 65 -7.74 0.16 4.69
CA ASP A 65 -9.11 -0.33 4.72
C ASP A 65 -10.10 0.84 4.57
N ARG A 66 -10.87 0.84 3.48
CA ARG A 66 -11.85 1.89 3.18
C ARG A 66 -13.02 1.93 4.18
N LEU A 67 -13.35 0.83 4.84
CA LEU A 67 -14.43 0.80 5.83
C LEU A 67 -13.93 1.31 7.19
N ALA A 68 -12.71 0.93 7.58
CA ALA A 68 -12.08 1.42 8.79
C ALA A 68 -11.69 2.90 8.67
N PHE A 69 -11.20 3.33 7.51
CA PHE A 69 -10.80 4.72 7.23
C PHE A 69 -11.47 5.27 5.96
N PRO A 70 -12.78 5.60 6.00
CA PRO A 70 -13.51 6.06 4.81
C PRO A 70 -12.96 7.34 4.18
N GLU A 71 -12.28 8.16 4.97
CA GLU A 71 -11.72 9.46 4.56
C GLU A 71 -10.31 9.33 3.96
N SER A 72 -9.72 8.13 4.00
CA SER A 72 -8.37 7.86 3.45
C SER A 72 -8.33 7.71 1.93
N ASP A 73 -9.48 7.72 1.26
CA ASP A 73 -9.59 7.46 -0.19
C ASP A 73 -8.88 6.16 -0.63
N ASP A 74 -8.97 5.11 0.20
CA ASP A 74 -8.35 3.80 -0.06
C ASP A 74 -6.80 3.84 -0.12
N GLN A 75 -6.18 4.83 0.52
CA GLN A 75 -4.73 4.93 0.70
C GLN A 75 -4.23 4.09 1.90
N GLU A 76 -2.94 3.77 1.91
CA GLU A 76 -2.28 3.18 3.08
C GLU A 76 -2.15 4.22 4.20
N ILE A 77 -2.45 3.81 5.42
CA ILE A 77 -2.29 4.61 6.63
C ILE A 77 -0.85 4.47 7.11
N SER A 78 -0.13 5.58 7.31
CA SER A 78 1.28 5.55 7.72
C SER A 78 1.49 5.35 9.22
N ALA A 79 0.58 5.89 10.04
CA ALA A 79 0.64 5.83 11.49
C ALA A 79 -0.77 5.78 12.09
N LEU A 80 -0.87 5.22 13.29
CA LEU A 80 -2.10 5.17 14.06
C LEU A 80 -1.91 5.94 15.36
N TRP A 81 -2.99 6.53 15.87
CA TRP A 81 -2.98 7.17 17.16
C TRP A 81 -4.08 6.56 18.02
N TYR A 82 -3.72 6.06 19.20
CA TYR A 82 -4.66 5.38 20.07
C TYR A 82 -5.03 6.25 21.26
N ALA A 83 -6.33 6.53 21.42
CA ALA A 83 -6.84 7.29 22.55
C ALA A 83 -6.62 6.57 23.91
N LYS A 84 -6.48 5.23 23.90
CA LYS A 84 -6.32 4.41 25.13
C LYS A 84 -5.02 4.72 25.87
N ASP A 85 -3.95 5.01 25.14
CA ASP A 85 -2.61 5.27 25.67
C ASP A 85 -2.07 6.66 25.26
N ASN A 86 -2.87 7.42 24.49
CA ASN A 86 -2.55 8.76 24.02
C ASN A 86 -1.20 8.79 23.25
N ALA A 87 -0.94 7.74 22.47
CA ALA A 87 0.32 7.53 21.78
C ALA A 87 0.13 7.15 20.31
N GLU A 88 1.18 7.40 19.53
CA GLU A 88 1.29 6.93 18.15
C GLU A 88 1.80 5.48 18.13
N HIS A 89 1.23 4.70 17.19
CA HIS A 89 1.53 3.31 16.92
C HIS A 89 1.82 3.12 15.44
N SER A 90 2.60 2.09 15.12
CA SER A 90 2.86 1.72 13.73
C SER A 90 1.59 1.19 13.06
N ALA A 91 1.36 1.62 11.82
CA ALA A 91 0.32 1.06 10.96
C ALA A 91 0.82 -0.13 10.12
N LYS A 92 2.09 -0.53 10.29
CA LYS A 92 2.73 -1.59 9.51
C LYS A 92 2.03 -2.92 9.75
N LEU A 93 1.79 -3.67 8.67
CA LEU A 93 1.15 -4.97 8.75
C LEU A 93 2.11 -6.02 9.31
N LYS A 94 1.56 -7.01 9.99
CA LYS A 94 2.32 -8.17 10.43
C LYS A 94 2.89 -8.92 9.22
N ASP A 95 4.16 -9.30 9.29
CA ASP A 95 4.91 -10.02 8.26
C ASP A 95 5.07 -9.24 6.94
N SER A 96 4.72 -7.95 6.90
CA SER A 96 4.97 -7.10 5.73
C SER A 96 6.47 -6.92 5.48
N LEU A 97 6.82 -7.07 4.21
CA LEU A 97 8.17 -6.89 3.71
C LEU A 97 8.37 -5.44 3.23
N GLU A 98 9.61 -4.97 3.29
CA GLU A 98 10.01 -3.66 2.78
C GLU A 98 11.26 -3.79 1.89
N GLY A 99 11.54 -2.76 1.09
CA GLY A 99 12.76 -2.70 0.27
C GLY A 99 12.91 -3.86 -0.70
N GLU A 100 14.10 -4.45 -0.75
CA GLU A 100 14.46 -5.51 -1.69
C GLU A 100 13.63 -6.79 -1.49
N GLU A 101 13.31 -7.16 -0.24
CA GLU A 101 12.52 -8.37 0.04
C GLU A 101 11.09 -8.24 -0.49
N ARG A 102 10.49 -7.05 -0.35
CA ARG A 102 9.17 -6.74 -0.92
C ARG A 102 9.21 -6.81 -2.44
N GLN A 103 10.25 -6.25 -3.06
CA GLN A 103 10.41 -6.28 -4.51
C GLN A 103 10.58 -7.71 -5.02
N ALA A 104 11.41 -8.52 -4.37
CA ALA A 104 11.62 -9.92 -4.74
C ALA A 104 10.33 -10.75 -4.67
N LEU A 105 9.55 -10.60 -3.60
CA LEU A 105 8.23 -11.25 -3.50
C LEU A 105 7.31 -10.79 -4.63
N TRP A 106 7.27 -9.48 -4.89
CA TRP A 106 6.40 -8.94 -5.93
C TRP A 106 6.78 -9.43 -7.33
N ASP A 107 8.08 -9.49 -7.63
CA ASP A 107 8.60 -10.01 -8.90
C ASP A 107 8.26 -11.50 -9.08
N ASP A 108 8.37 -12.31 -8.02
CA ASP A 108 7.97 -13.72 -8.03
C ASP A 108 6.47 -13.89 -8.31
N LEU A 109 5.61 -13.13 -7.59
CA LEU A 109 4.15 -13.18 -7.78
C LEU A 109 3.73 -12.78 -9.20
N ARG A 110 4.44 -11.84 -9.83
CA ARG A 110 4.15 -11.38 -11.20
C ARG A 110 4.50 -12.40 -12.29
N GLN A 111 5.24 -13.46 -11.98
CA GLN A 111 5.51 -14.52 -12.95
C GLN A 111 4.28 -15.40 -13.23
N PHE A 112 3.30 -15.40 -12.33
CA PHE A 112 2.12 -16.27 -12.37
C PHE A 112 0.84 -15.52 -12.75
N VAL A 113 0.96 -14.46 -13.57
CA VAL A 113 -0.19 -13.67 -14.05
C VAL A 113 -1.06 -14.52 -14.98
N ILE A 114 -2.35 -14.58 -14.67
CA ILE A 114 -3.37 -15.15 -15.55
C ILE A 114 -3.53 -14.22 -16.77
N VAL A 115 -3.07 -14.70 -17.92
CA VAL A 115 -3.27 -14.05 -19.21
C VAL A 115 -4.63 -14.50 -19.74
N ASP A 116 -5.57 -13.56 -19.91
CA ASP A 116 -6.77 -13.84 -20.68
C ASP A 116 -6.37 -13.78 -22.16
N GLU A 117 -6.64 -14.84 -22.94
CA GLU A 117 -6.31 -14.95 -24.38
C GLU A 117 -6.96 -13.86 -25.28
N ASP A 118 -7.77 -12.95 -24.71
CA ASP A 118 -8.38 -11.81 -25.41
C ASP A 118 -7.56 -10.50 -25.31
N THR A 119 -6.35 -10.53 -24.75
CA THR A 119 -5.48 -9.34 -24.71
C THR A 119 -4.57 -9.30 -25.94
N GLU A 120 -4.91 -8.46 -26.92
CA GLU A 120 -4.07 -8.17 -28.10
C GLU A 120 -2.61 -7.90 -27.68
N GLN A 121 -1.69 -8.49 -28.45
CA GLN A 121 -0.25 -8.43 -28.24
C GLN A 121 0.23 -6.96 -28.20
N PRO A 122 1.06 -6.55 -27.23
CA PRO A 122 1.75 -5.27 -27.32
C PRO A 122 2.72 -5.34 -28.51
N GLY A 123 2.45 -4.54 -29.53
CA GLY A 123 3.28 -4.46 -30.73
C GLY A 123 4.73 -4.17 -30.37
N GLU A 124 5.62 -5.09 -30.75
CA GLU A 124 7.06 -4.85 -30.78
C GLU A 124 7.35 -3.74 -31.79
N GLU A 125 7.50 -2.49 -31.34
CA GLU A 125 8.03 -1.43 -32.21
C GLU A 125 9.54 -1.61 -32.35
N GLN A 126 9.90 -2.30 -33.43
CA GLN A 126 11.25 -2.52 -33.88
C GLN A 126 11.94 -1.19 -34.23
N THR A 127 13.07 -0.95 -33.56
CA THR A 127 14.28 -0.24 -34.04
C THR A 127 14.25 0.31 -35.47
N SER A 128 14.45 1.63 -35.62
CA SER A 128 15.29 2.13 -36.72
C SER A 128 16.23 3.25 -36.25
N LYS A 129 17.49 3.08 -36.64
CA LYS A 129 18.69 3.86 -36.31
C LYS A 129 18.74 5.19 -37.08
N PRO A 130 19.61 6.13 -36.66
CA PRO A 130 19.57 7.54 -37.07
C PRO A 130 20.17 7.78 -38.46
N PHE A 131 19.78 8.91 -39.07
CA PHE A 131 20.47 9.55 -40.19
C PHE A 131 21.65 10.40 -39.71
#